data_AF-A0A4V1JWE0-F1
#
_entry.id   AF-A0A4V1JWE0-F1
#
_cell.length_a   1.000
_cell.length_b   1.000
_cell.length_c   1.000
_cell.angle_alpha   90.00
_cell.angle_beta   90.00
_cell.angle_gamma   90.00
#
_symmetry.space_group_name_H-M   'P 1'
#
loop_
_entity.id
_entity.type
_entity.pdbx_description
1 polymer ?
#
loop_
_entity_poly.entity_id
_entity_poly.type
_entity_poly.pdbx_seq_one_letter_code
_entity_poly.pdbx_strand_id
1 'polypeptide(L)'
;MMTIKFIAATALTLMTALSPERATAQMRTSKQLADQWRDARRTELLEQREQARAELSKREALLSSELKALDWDSTPDSIAATAQSDTVSNETDTTTLVALVSAPNGSSQTATSTGTEVFQPQSGKRVLPVPVATDLTTEGPAALPWGKAIPATGSVQVAAAPVALDPVVASALTAALAPPKQTFGGLDLGAGLSFTLDLGKLNRISRASAVNGIVRSDDQDNGRARIMLESHYFFTPCTWNFLGLKNPCKAKDGWQVADPKEARWGLGPFIAVQPGSDNIIDAIGMGIMVGARREQSAQSFNLGIGIVFDPNTRVLGDGIIENQPLPIGEIEVRYRETLQTGILVLTSFSF
;
A
#
# COMPACT_ATOMS: atom_id res chain seq x y z
N MET A 1 -18.63 38.54 27.44
CA MET A 1 -18.07 38.53 26.06
C MET A 1 -16.77 39.33 25.88
N MET A 2 -16.16 39.90 26.93
CA MET A 2 -14.97 40.74 26.81
C MET A 2 -13.63 40.01 27.07
N THR A 3 -13.66 38.77 27.56
CA THR A 3 -12.47 38.02 28.02
C THR A 3 -11.80 37.16 26.94
N ILE A 4 -12.51 36.79 25.88
CA ILE A 4 -11.96 35.92 24.81
C ILE A 4 -11.06 36.71 23.83
N LYS A 5 -11.34 38.00 23.61
CA LYS A 5 -10.50 38.85 22.73
C LYS A 5 -9.11 39.14 23.30
N PHE A 6 -8.95 39.07 24.62
CA PHE A 6 -7.66 39.33 25.27
C PHE A 6 -6.69 38.14 25.13
N ILE A 7 -7.20 36.90 25.22
CA ILE A 7 -6.36 35.68 25.11
C ILE A 7 -5.83 35.49 23.67
N ALA A 8 -6.65 35.82 22.66
CA ALA A 8 -6.23 35.75 21.25
C ALA A 8 -5.13 36.77 20.90
N ALA A 9 -5.14 37.95 21.54
CA ALA A 9 -4.11 38.96 21.32
C ALA A 9 -2.76 38.56 21.93
N THR A 10 -2.73 37.95 23.12
CA THR A 10 -1.48 37.55 23.78
C THR A 10 -0.79 36.36 23.09
N ALA A 11 -1.55 35.43 22.51
CA ALA A 11 -0.99 34.31 21.75
C ALA A 11 -0.30 34.76 20.45
N LEU A 12 -0.81 35.83 19.82
CA LEU A 12 -0.23 36.37 18.59
C LEU A 12 1.06 37.17 18.85
N THR A 13 1.21 37.81 20.01
CA THR A 13 2.43 38.57 20.36
C THR A 13 3.58 37.67 20.82
N LEU A 14 3.29 36.49 21.39
CA LEU A 14 4.33 35.53 21.81
C LEU A 14 4.99 34.81 20.63
N MET A 15 4.30 34.72 19.48
CA MET A 15 4.83 34.12 18.24
C MET A 15 5.82 35.04 17.50
N THR A 16 5.76 36.36 17.70
CA THR A 16 6.59 37.34 16.98
C THR A 16 7.93 37.67 17.68
N ALA A 17 8.21 37.09 18.85
CA ALA A 17 9.41 37.38 19.64
C ALA A 17 10.52 36.30 19.50
N LEU A 18 10.43 35.39 18.53
CA LEU A 18 11.53 34.52 18.17
C LEU A 18 12.53 35.31 17.31
N SER A 19 13.64 35.73 17.92
CA SER A 19 14.70 36.45 17.22
C SER A 19 15.25 35.60 16.05
N PRO A 20 15.66 36.23 14.92
CA PRO A 20 16.27 35.55 13.78
C PRO A 20 17.49 34.67 14.14
N GLU A 21 18.18 34.99 15.24
CA GLU A 21 19.31 34.23 15.77
C GLU A 21 18.91 32.86 16.35
N ARG A 22 17.71 32.73 16.96
CA ARG A 22 17.23 31.42 17.45
C ARG A 22 16.76 30.52 16.31
N ALA A 23 16.16 31.11 15.27
CA ALA A 23 15.77 30.37 14.06
C ALA A 23 17.00 29.81 13.32
N THR A 24 18.09 30.58 13.21
CA THR A 24 19.34 30.12 12.58
C THR A 24 20.09 29.08 13.42
N ALA A 25 20.04 29.16 14.75
CA ALA A 25 20.58 28.12 15.63
C ALA A 25 19.81 26.79 15.52
N GLN A 26 18.47 26.82 15.43
CA GLN A 26 17.66 25.61 15.20
C GLN A 26 17.80 25.02 13.79
N MET A 27 18.03 25.85 12.76
CA MET A 27 18.27 25.34 11.40
C MET A 27 19.62 24.63 11.24
N ARG A 28 20.64 25.00 12.05
CA ARG A 28 21.92 24.28 12.04
C ARG A 28 21.80 22.86 12.59
N THR A 29 20.97 22.67 13.63
CA THR A 29 20.76 21.33 14.21
C THR A 29 19.89 20.45 13.32
N SER A 30 18.90 21.00 12.62
CA SER A 30 18.04 20.20 11.73
C SER A 30 18.81 19.60 10.56
N LYS A 31 19.74 20.34 9.96
CA LYS A 31 20.62 19.82 8.89
C LYS A 31 21.50 18.68 9.39
N GLN A 32 22.13 18.85 10.56
CA GLN A 32 22.96 17.82 11.18
C GLN A 32 22.13 16.57 11.53
N LEU A 33 20.91 16.74 12.05
CA LEU A 33 20.00 15.64 12.35
C LEU A 33 19.60 14.89 11.07
N ALA A 34 19.32 15.62 10.00
CA ALA A 34 18.98 15.04 8.70
C ALA A 34 20.16 14.30 8.06
N ASP A 35 21.39 14.83 8.20
CA ASP A 35 22.61 14.16 7.76
C ASP A 35 22.84 12.87 8.57
N GLN A 36 22.74 12.93 9.90
CA GLN A 36 22.85 11.75 10.79
C GLN A 36 21.82 10.68 10.47
N TRP A 37 20.56 11.07 10.23
CA TRP A 37 19.51 10.13 9.85
C TRP A 37 19.77 9.49 8.49
N ARG A 38 20.24 10.26 7.49
CA ARG A 38 20.63 9.73 6.18
C ARG A 38 21.78 8.74 6.27
N ASP A 39 22.78 9.01 7.10
CA ASP A 39 23.92 8.11 7.30
C ASP A 39 23.53 6.84 8.06
N ALA A 40 22.68 6.96 9.08
CA ALA A 40 22.11 5.80 9.78
C ALA A 40 21.30 4.92 8.82
N ARG A 41 20.43 5.52 8.00
CA ARG A 41 19.61 4.79 7.02
C ARG A 41 20.46 4.15 5.93
N ARG A 42 21.53 4.80 5.48
CA ARG A 42 22.49 4.21 4.53
C ARG A 42 23.16 2.98 5.12
N THR A 43 23.54 3.03 6.40
CA THR A 43 24.19 1.91 7.09
C THR A 43 23.25 0.71 7.22
N GLU A 44 22.00 0.95 7.64
CA GLU A 44 20.97 -0.08 7.71
C GLU A 44 20.70 -0.75 6.35
N LEU A 45 20.60 0.04 5.27
CA LEU A 45 20.42 -0.50 3.92
C LEU A 45 21.61 -1.33 3.43
N LEU A 46 22.83 -0.98 3.83
CA LEU A 46 24.02 -1.78 3.52
C LEU A 46 24.01 -3.11 4.26
N GLU A 47 23.63 -3.11 5.53
CA GLU A 47 23.49 -4.33 6.33
C GLU A 47 22.42 -5.28 5.74
N GLN A 48 21.26 -4.74 5.37
CA GLN A 48 20.20 -5.51 4.70
C GLN A 48 20.68 -6.11 3.37
N ARG A 49 21.46 -5.35 2.59
CA ARG A 49 22.05 -5.84 1.34
C ARG A 49 23.06 -6.96 1.56
N GLU A 50 23.87 -6.89 2.61
CA GLU A 50 24.82 -7.94 2.96
C GLU A 50 24.12 -9.21 3.44
N GLN A 51 23.08 -9.08 4.27
CA GLN A 51 22.25 -10.20 4.70
C GLN A 51 21.58 -10.90 3.51
N ALA A 52 21.00 -10.14 2.58
CA ALA A 52 20.38 -10.70 1.36
C ALA A 52 21.41 -11.43 0.48
N ARG A 53 22.63 -10.90 0.33
CA ARG A 53 23.72 -11.57 -0.40
C ARG A 53 24.15 -12.86 0.28
N ALA A 54 24.27 -12.86 1.60
CA ALA A 54 24.61 -14.06 2.36
C ALA A 54 23.53 -15.14 2.22
N GLU A 55 22.25 -14.77 2.23
CA GLU A 55 21.15 -15.71 1.99
C GLU A 55 21.18 -16.28 0.56
N LEU A 56 21.38 -15.43 -0.45
CA LEU A 56 21.52 -15.89 -1.83
C LEU A 56 22.69 -16.87 -2.00
N SER A 57 23.87 -16.58 -1.42
CA SER A 57 25.01 -17.51 -1.48
C SER A 57 24.73 -18.86 -0.80
N LYS A 58 23.94 -18.88 0.27
CA LYS A 58 23.52 -20.12 0.94
C LYS A 58 22.57 -20.91 0.04
N ARG A 59 21.62 -20.26 -0.63
CA ARG A 59 20.70 -20.90 -1.57
C ARG A 59 21.43 -21.46 -2.79
N GLU A 60 22.39 -20.74 -3.35
CA GLU A 60 23.23 -21.22 -4.45
C GLU A 60 24.05 -22.45 -4.06
N ALA A 61 24.63 -22.45 -2.85
CA ALA A 61 25.37 -23.62 -2.34
C ALA A 61 24.45 -24.84 -2.15
N LEU A 62 23.24 -24.64 -1.63
CA LEU A 62 22.24 -25.71 -1.49
C LEU A 62 21.83 -26.27 -2.85
N LEU A 63 21.46 -25.41 -3.81
CA LEU A 63 21.09 -25.83 -5.16
C LEU A 63 22.24 -26.56 -5.87
N SER A 64 23.48 -26.10 -5.70
CA SER A 64 24.65 -26.79 -6.26
C SER A 64 24.86 -28.17 -5.64
N SER A 65 24.61 -28.33 -4.34
CA SER A 65 24.68 -29.64 -3.68
C SER A 65 23.55 -30.57 -4.11
N GLU A 66 22.34 -30.04 -4.30
CA GLU A 66 21.19 -30.78 -4.79
C GLU A 66 21.37 -31.23 -6.23
N LEU A 67 21.89 -30.36 -7.11
CA LEU A 67 22.26 -30.72 -8.49
C LEU A 67 23.34 -31.80 -8.55
N LYS A 68 24.35 -31.75 -7.66
CA LYS A 68 25.36 -32.82 -7.57
C LYS A 68 24.81 -34.14 -7.06
N ALA A 69 23.78 -34.11 -6.20
CA ALA A 69 23.09 -35.31 -5.75
C ALA A 69 22.14 -35.87 -6.83
N LEU A 70 21.63 -34.99 -7.70
CA LEU A 70 20.77 -35.33 -8.83
C LEU A 70 21.54 -35.77 -10.07
N ASP A 71 22.86 -35.52 -10.14
CA ASP A 71 23.78 -36.13 -11.11
C ASP A 71 23.95 -37.62 -10.75
N TRP A 72 22.83 -38.29 -10.94
CA TRP A 72 22.58 -39.70 -10.76
C TRP A 72 23.48 -40.44 -11.74
N ASP A 73 24.17 -41.41 -11.17
CA ASP A 73 24.94 -42.50 -11.77
C ASP A 73 24.10 -43.31 -12.77
N SER A 74 23.61 -42.67 -13.84
CA SER A 74 23.14 -43.34 -15.05
C SER A 74 24.37 -43.78 -15.81
N THR A 75 25.03 -44.81 -15.29
CA THR A 75 25.81 -45.73 -16.10
C THR A 75 24.99 -46.09 -17.35
N PRO A 76 25.45 -45.79 -18.58
CA PRO A 76 24.73 -46.11 -19.81
C PRO A 76 24.64 -47.62 -20.12
N ASP A 77 24.91 -48.50 -19.17
CA ASP A 77 25.23 -49.91 -19.44
C ASP A 77 24.02 -50.86 -19.51
N SER A 78 22.78 -50.37 -19.42
CA SER A 78 21.59 -51.25 -19.47
C SER A 78 20.60 -51.02 -20.62
N ILE A 79 20.93 -50.25 -21.66
CA ILE A 79 20.10 -50.15 -22.90
C ILE A 79 20.83 -50.79 -24.11
N ALA A 80 21.70 -51.76 -23.85
CA ALA A 80 22.39 -52.55 -24.89
C ALA A 80 22.01 -54.04 -24.84
N ALA A 81 20.73 -54.38 -24.74
CA ALA A 81 20.25 -55.72 -25.06
C ALA A 81 18.72 -55.74 -25.17
N THR A 82 18.18 -55.46 -26.36
CA THR A 82 17.08 -56.20 -27.03
C THR A 82 16.84 -55.54 -28.38
N ALA A 83 17.78 -55.71 -29.31
CA ALA A 83 17.54 -55.55 -30.74
C ALA A 83 17.62 -56.95 -31.35
N GLN A 84 16.57 -57.73 -31.11
CA GLN A 84 16.39 -59.01 -31.77
C GLN A 84 15.70 -58.74 -33.11
N SER A 85 16.50 -58.82 -34.16
CA SER A 85 16.15 -59.23 -35.52
C SER A 85 14.67 -59.58 -35.73
N ASP A 86 13.94 -58.72 -36.44
CA ASP A 86 12.99 -59.19 -37.43
C ASP A 86 13.23 -58.44 -38.73
N THR A 87 13.71 -59.22 -39.70
CA THR A 87 13.99 -58.83 -41.07
C THR A 87 12.73 -59.09 -41.86
N VAL A 88 12.01 -58.06 -42.28
CA VAL A 88 10.99 -58.18 -43.34
C VAL A 88 11.27 -57.11 -44.38
N SER A 89 11.86 -57.60 -45.47
CA SER A 89 11.85 -57.00 -46.79
C SER A 89 10.42 -56.76 -47.27
N ASN A 90 10.10 -55.55 -47.73
CA ASN A 90 9.72 -55.36 -49.14
C ASN A 90 9.39 -53.90 -49.48
N GLU A 91 9.83 -53.57 -50.70
CA GLU A 91 9.14 -52.76 -51.71
C GLU A 91 8.97 -51.24 -51.47
N THR A 92 9.77 -50.52 -52.26
CA THR A 92 9.33 -49.41 -53.13
C THR A 92 7.82 -49.16 -53.13
N ASP A 93 7.42 -47.99 -52.63
CA ASP A 93 6.51 -47.17 -53.42
C ASP A 93 6.58 -45.69 -53.04
N THR A 94 6.99 -44.91 -54.04
CA THR A 94 6.73 -43.48 -54.15
C THR A 94 5.23 -43.22 -54.03
N THR A 95 4.80 -42.67 -52.90
CA THR A 95 3.42 -42.17 -52.77
C THR A 95 3.42 -40.70 -52.35
N THR A 96 3.25 -39.88 -53.36
CA THR A 96 2.79 -38.50 -53.33
C THR A 96 1.55 -38.38 -52.43
N LEU A 97 1.70 -37.75 -51.25
CA LEU A 97 0.55 -37.38 -50.43
C LEU A 97 -0.02 -36.05 -50.92
N VAL A 98 -1.05 -36.19 -51.74
CA VAL A 98 -2.04 -35.17 -52.09
C VAL A 98 -2.81 -34.81 -50.82
N ALA A 99 -2.62 -33.60 -50.30
CA ALA A 99 -3.56 -33.00 -49.35
C ALA A 99 -4.57 -32.15 -50.14
N LEU A 100 -5.78 -32.71 -50.29
CA LEU A 100 -6.98 -32.00 -50.73
C LEU A 100 -7.34 -30.93 -49.69
N VAL A 101 -7.16 -29.66 -50.04
CA VAL A 101 -7.92 -28.56 -49.43
C VAL A 101 -9.06 -28.23 -50.39
N SER A 102 -10.27 -28.59 -49.98
CA SER A 102 -11.51 -28.15 -50.63
C SER A 102 -11.70 -26.65 -50.42
N ALA A 103 -11.71 -25.89 -51.51
CA ALA A 103 -12.29 -24.55 -51.55
C ALA A 103 -13.54 -24.59 -52.42
N PRO A 104 -14.71 -24.12 -51.97
CA PRO A 104 -15.84 -23.89 -52.84
C PRO A 104 -15.77 -22.49 -53.45
N ASN A 105 -16.12 -22.40 -54.73
CA ASN A 105 -16.37 -21.20 -55.54
C ASN A 105 -15.07 -20.46 -55.98
N GLY A 106 -14.73 -20.31 -57.25
CA GLY A 106 -15.56 -20.20 -58.43
C GLY A 106 -15.17 -18.89 -59.14
N SER A 107 -14.18 -18.94 -60.02
CA SER A 107 -14.10 -18.11 -61.25
C SER A 107 -12.75 -18.32 -61.94
N SER A 108 -12.85 -18.73 -63.20
CA SER A 108 -11.77 -18.84 -64.16
C SER A 108 -11.39 -17.45 -64.66
N GLN A 109 -10.10 -17.10 -64.66
CA GLN A 109 -9.52 -16.22 -65.68
C GLN A 109 -8.06 -16.63 -65.98
N THR A 110 -7.86 -16.95 -67.25
CA THR A 110 -6.57 -17.15 -67.91
C THR A 110 -5.92 -15.79 -68.17
N ALA A 111 -4.68 -15.58 -67.74
CA ALA A 111 -3.83 -14.52 -68.28
C ALA A 111 -2.36 -14.93 -68.26
N THR A 112 -1.84 -15.17 -69.46
CA THR A 112 -0.42 -15.27 -69.76
C THR A 112 0.16 -13.86 -69.75
N SER A 113 1.21 -13.60 -68.97
CA SER A 113 2.09 -12.46 -69.22
C SER A 113 3.54 -12.79 -68.89
N THR A 114 4.32 -12.92 -69.95
CA THR A 114 5.78 -12.84 -70.00
C THR A 114 6.20 -11.43 -69.57
N GLY A 115 7.12 -11.31 -68.61
CA GLY A 115 7.62 -10.02 -68.12
C GLY A 115 8.97 -10.16 -67.44
N THR A 116 9.99 -9.68 -68.13
CA THR A 116 11.41 -9.63 -67.77
C THR A 116 11.69 -8.47 -66.80
N GLU A 117 12.49 -8.75 -65.78
CA GLU A 117 13.34 -7.83 -64.95
C GLU A 117 12.71 -6.60 -64.26
N VAL A 118 13.01 -6.42 -62.96
CA VAL A 118 14.03 -5.48 -62.44
C VAL A 118 14.25 -5.79 -60.95
N PHE A 119 15.52 -6.02 -60.59
CA PHE A 119 16.01 -6.26 -59.25
C PHE A 119 16.11 -4.91 -58.50
N GLN A 120 15.40 -4.75 -57.38
CA GLN A 120 15.65 -3.69 -56.39
C GLN A 120 15.92 -4.33 -55.02
N PRO A 121 17.02 -4.00 -54.33
CA PRO A 121 17.27 -4.49 -52.97
C PRO A 121 16.49 -3.60 -51.99
N GLN A 122 15.34 -4.07 -51.51
CA GLN A 122 14.68 -3.48 -50.34
C GLN A 122 15.23 -4.12 -49.06
N SER A 123 15.68 -3.26 -48.14
CA SER A 123 16.26 -3.62 -46.85
C SER A 123 15.24 -4.36 -45.99
N GLY A 124 15.55 -5.61 -45.67
CA GLY A 124 14.73 -6.44 -44.80
C GLY A 124 14.72 -5.93 -43.35
N LYS A 125 13.57 -5.39 -42.91
CA LYS A 125 13.16 -5.47 -41.51
C LYS A 125 12.48 -6.82 -41.31
N ARG A 126 13.18 -7.71 -40.60
CA ARG A 126 12.69 -9.03 -40.19
C ARG A 126 11.60 -8.83 -39.14
N VAL A 127 10.34 -8.89 -39.54
CA VAL A 127 9.20 -8.99 -38.62
C VAL A 127 9.13 -10.45 -38.18
N LEU A 128 9.39 -10.71 -36.90
CA LEU A 128 9.18 -12.01 -36.29
C LEU A 128 7.66 -12.27 -36.22
N PRO A 129 7.18 -13.48 -36.57
CA PRO A 129 5.77 -13.80 -36.41
C PRO A 129 5.43 -13.81 -34.91
N VAL A 130 4.46 -12.98 -34.54
CA VAL A 130 3.78 -13.03 -33.24
C VAL A 130 2.95 -14.32 -33.22
N PRO A 131 3.12 -15.21 -32.23
CA PRO A 131 2.28 -16.40 -32.13
C PRO A 131 0.83 -15.97 -31.91
N VAL A 132 -0.06 -16.48 -32.76
CA VAL A 132 -1.50 -16.40 -32.60
C VAL A 132 -1.85 -17.09 -31.28
N ALA A 133 -2.40 -16.32 -30.33
CA ALA A 133 -2.94 -16.87 -29.10
C ALA A 133 -4.12 -17.77 -29.47
N THR A 134 -3.97 -19.08 -29.27
CA THR A 134 -5.06 -20.04 -29.32
C THR A 134 -6.04 -19.73 -28.18
N ASP A 135 -7.32 -19.61 -28.54
CA ASP A 135 -8.44 -19.44 -27.63
C ASP A 135 -8.36 -20.42 -26.46
N LEU A 136 -8.25 -19.87 -25.25
CA LEU A 136 -8.42 -20.62 -24.01
C LEU A 136 -9.92 -20.81 -23.83
N THR A 137 -10.44 -21.96 -24.25
CA THR A 137 -11.80 -22.39 -23.90
C THR A 137 -11.89 -22.53 -22.39
N THR A 138 -12.62 -21.60 -21.77
CA THR A 138 -13.10 -21.67 -20.39
C THR A 138 -13.95 -22.93 -20.20
N GLU A 139 -13.36 -24.00 -19.69
CA GLU A 139 -14.13 -25.06 -19.04
C GLU A 139 -14.61 -24.52 -17.68
N GLY A 140 -15.93 -24.36 -17.57
CA GLY A 140 -16.57 -24.01 -16.30
C GLY A 140 -16.41 -25.15 -15.28
N PRO A 141 -16.31 -24.84 -13.98
CA PRO A 141 -16.20 -25.87 -12.95
C PRO A 141 -17.45 -26.75 -12.95
N ALA A 142 -17.24 -28.05 -13.13
CA ALA A 142 -18.27 -29.07 -13.02
C ALA A 142 -19.01 -28.96 -11.68
N ALA A 143 -20.33 -28.91 -11.74
CA ALA A 143 -21.20 -28.93 -10.58
C ALA A 143 -20.97 -30.23 -9.78
N LEU A 144 -20.48 -30.09 -8.55
CA LEU A 144 -20.37 -31.20 -7.62
C LEU A 144 -21.78 -31.67 -7.21
N PRO A 145 -22.05 -32.99 -7.20
CA PRO A 145 -23.34 -33.53 -6.78
C PRO A 145 -23.53 -33.32 -5.26
N TRP A 146 -24.47 -32.45 -4.90
CA TRP A 146 -24.99 -32.33 -3.55
C TRP A 146 -25.81 -33.58 -3.23
N GLY A 147 -25.29 -34.46 -2.37
CA GLY A 147 -26.09 -35.59 -1.87
C GLY A 147 -25.30 -36.79 -1.39
N LYS A 148 -24.44 -36.64 -0.38
CA LYS A 148 -24.10 -37.74 0.53
C LYS A 148 -23.70 -37.18 1.89
N ALA A 149 -24.49 -37.51 2.91
CA ALA A 149 -24.22 -37.15 4.29
C ALA A 149 -22.90 -37.78 4.74
N ILE A 150 -21.95 -36.93 5.13
CA ILE A 150 -20.71 -37.35 5.78
C ILE A 150 -21.08 -37.75 7.23
N PRO A 151 -20.71 -38.95 7.71
CA PRO A 151 -20.96 -39.33 9.09
C PRO A 151 -20.18 -38.39 10.02
N ALA A 152 -20.88 -37.85 11.02
CA ALA A 152 -20.34 -36.99 12.06
C ALA A 152 -19.18 -37.71 12.78
N THR A 153 -17.95 -37.39 12.38
CA THR A 153 -16.75 -37.89 13.03
C THR A 153 -16.50 -37.02 14.25
N GLY A 154 -16.36 -37.67 15.42
CA GLY A 154 -16.39 -37.04 16.73
C GLY A 154 -15.42 -35.85 16.87
N SER A 155 -15.88 -34.84 17.59
CA SER A 155 -15.08 -33.70 18.02
C SER A 155 -13.93 -34.19 18.92
N VAL A 156 -12.71 -34.24 18.38
CA VAL A 156 -11.50 -34.37 19.18
C VAL A 156 -11.27 -33.03 19.87
N GLN A 157 -11.62 -32.93 21.15
CA GLN A 157 -11.17 -31.84 22.02
C GLN A 157 -9.66 -32.01 22.24
N VAL A 158 -8.85 -31.40 21.38
CA VAL A 158 -7.44 -31.19 21.67
C VAL A 158 -7.37 -30.00 22.62
N ALA A 159 -7.36 -30.27 23.93
CA ALA A 159 -6.98 -29.28 24.93
C ALA A 159 -5.49 -28.95 24.73
N ALA A 160 -5.21 -27.98 23.86
CA ALA A 160 -3.87 -27.44 23.70
C ALA A 160 -3.51 -26.69 24.99
N ALA A 161 -2.63 -27.28 25.79
CA ALA A 161 -1.99 -26.57 26.89
C ALA A 161 -1.32 -25.32 26.30
N PRO A 162 -1.46 -24.13 26.93
CA PRO A 162 -0.82 -22.92 26.43
C PRO A 162 0.69 -23.16 26.42
N VAL A 163 1.28 -23.16 25.22
CA VAL A 163 2.72 -23.20 25.06
C VAL A 163 3.25 -21.91 25.67
N ALA A 164 3.96 -22.02 26.80
CA ALA A 164 4.62 -20.90 27.41
C ALA A 164 5.64 -20.37 26.40
N LEU A 165 5.38 -19.18 25.86
CA LEU A 165 6.35 -18.48 25.02
C LEU A 165 7.59 -18.18 25.85
N ASP A 166 8.75 -18.32 25.23
CA ASP A 166 10.02 -17.93 25.81
C ASP A 166 9.90 -16.47 26.32
N PRO A 167 10.30 -16.17 27.57
CA PRO A 167 10.19 -14.84 28.16
C PRO A 167 10.89 -13.75 27.33
N VAL A 168 11.91 -14.09 26.55
CA VAL A 168 12.57 -13.15 25.63
C VAL A 168 11.68 -12.80 24.45
N VAL A 169 10.98 -13.79 23.88
CA VAL A 169 10.03 -13.59 22.78
C VAL A 169 8.79 -12.84 23.28
N ALA A 170 8.29 -13.17 24.47
CA ALA A 170 7.17 -12.46 25.10
C ALA A 170 7.54 -10.99 25.40
N SER A 171 8.77 -10.73 25.88
CA SER A 171 9.27 -9.38 26.13
C SER A 171 9.46 -8.57 24.84
N ALA A 172 10.01 -9.18 23.79
CA ALA A 172 10.18 -8.55 22.48
C ALA A 172 8.83 -8.23 21.82
N LEU A 173 7.86 -9.14 21.90
CA LEU A 173 6.50 -8.91 21.37
C LEU A 173 5.78 -7.82 22.19
N THR A 174 5.95 -7.80 23.51
CA THR A 174 5.39 -6.75 24.38
C THR A 174 6.06 -5.39 24.13
N ALA A 175 7.36 -5.35 23.85
CA ALA A 175 8.08 -4.13 23.49
C ALA A 175 7.72 -3.62 22.08
N ALA A 176 7.47 -4.52 21.13
CA ALA A 176 6.98 -4.17 19.80
C ALA A 176 5.51 -3.70 19.81
N LEU A 177 4.72 -4.14 20.79
CA LEU A 177 3.32 -3.75 20.99
C LEU A 177 3.15 -2.59 21.97
N ALA A 178 4.18 -2.25 22.76
CA ALA A 178 4.18 -1.05 23.58
C ALA A 178 4.27 0.15 22.64
N PRO A 179 3.29 1.09 22.65
CA PRO A 179 3.32 2.23 21.74
C PRO A 179 4.59 3.04 22.03
N PRO A 180 5.57 3.05 21.11
CA PRO A 180 6.82 3.76 21.38
C PRO A 180 6.49 5.24 21.37
N LYS A 181 6.57 5.89 22.55
CA LYS A 181 6.59 7.36 22.64
C LYS A 181 7.91 7.84 22.05
N GLN A 182 7.93 8.08 20.74
CA GLN A 182 9.09 8.65 20.08
C GLN A 182 8.99 10.17 20.16
N THR A 183 9.97 10.78 20.84
CA THR A 183 10.13 12.22 20.90
C THR A 183 10.84 12.69 19.63
N PHE A 184 10.10 13.24 18.67
CA PHE A 184 10.70 13.85 17.48
C PHE A 184 10.87 15.34 17.72
N GLY A 185 12.11 15.77 17.99
CA GLY A 185 12.42 17.19 18.23
C GLY A 185 11.81 17.77 19.51
N GLY A 186 11.56 16.92 20.52
CA GLY A 186 10.92 17.32 21.78
C GLY A 186 9.39 17.38 21.72
N LEU A 187 8.79 17.00 20.59
CA LEU A 187 7.35 16.79 20.46
C LEU A 187 7.05 15.30 20.62
N ASP A 188 6.10 14.99 21.49
CA ASP A 188 5.54 13.64 21.59
C ASP A 188 4.65 13.40 20.36
N LEU A 189 5.05 12.43 19.52
CA LEU A 189 4.25 11.98 18.39
C LEU A 189 3.60 10.64 18.73
N GLY A 190 2.28 10.58 18.56
CA GLY A 190 1.50 9.36 18.57
C GLY A 190 1.28 8.84 17.14
N ALA A 191 0.88 7.57 17.02
CA ALA A 191 0.34 7.03 15.78
C ALA A 191 -1.16 6.80 15.97
N GLY A 192 -1.95 7.26 15.00
CA GLY A 192 -3.41 7.15 15.01
C GLY A 192 -3.95 6.45 13.78
N LEU A 193 -5.04 5.70 13.96
CA LEU A 193 -5.89 5.23 12.87
C LEU A 193 -6.92 6.31 12.60
N SER A 194 -6.99 6.74 11.35
CA SER A 194 -7.89 7.80 10.92
C SER A 194 -8.75 7.37 9.75
N PHE A 195 -9.91 7.99 9.65
CA PHE A 195 -10.82 7.88 8.54
C PHE A 195 -11.14 9.29 8.03
N THR A 196 -10.96 9.50 6.74
CA THR A 196 -11.19 10.78 6.09
C THR A 196 -12.34 10.68 5.11
N LEU A 197 -13.25 11.65 5.16
CA LEU A 197 -14.33 11.81 4.19
C LEU A 197 -14.08 13.09 3.38
N ASP A 198 -13.90 12.95 2.07
CA ASP A 198 -13.76 14.09 1.18
C ASP A 198 -15.07 14.90 1.13
N LEU A 199 -14.95 16.22 1.30
CA LEU A 199 -16.04 17.18 1.15
C LEU A 199 -15.86 18.08 -0.09
N GLY A 200 -14.87 17.78 -0.92
CA GLY A 200 -14.58 18.49 -2.15
C GLY A 200 -15.75 18.48 -3.12
N LYS A 201 -15.76 19.46 -4.05
CA LYS A 201 -16.74 19.51 -5.14
C LYS A 201 -16.47 18.49 -6.24
N LEU A 202 -15.27 17.92 -6.26
CA LEU A 202 -14.82 16.95 -7.25
C LEU A 202 -14.63 15.62 -6.54
N ASN A 203 -15.05 14.53 -7.16
CA ASN A 203 -14.77 13.20 -6.63
C ASN A 203 -13.28 12.89 -6.74
N ARG A 204 -12.69 12.29 -5.69
CA ARG A 204 -11.37 11.69 -5.78
C ARG A 204 -11.46 10.45 -6.66
N ILE A 205 -10.75 10.45 -7.79
CA ILE A 205 -10.77 9.35 -8.75
C ILE A 205 -9.44 8.60 -8.68
N SER A 206 -9.50 7.32 -8.31
CA SER A 206 -8.32 6.44 -8.41
C SER A 206 -8.15 5.98 -9.86
N ARG A 207 -9.27 5.68 -10.53
CA ARG A 207 -9.32 5.16 -11.89
C ARG A 207 -10.61 5.54 -12.60
N ALA A 208 -10.48 5.93 -13.86
CA ALA A 208 -11.54 6.17 -14.79
C ALA A 208 -11.17 5.63 -16.17
N SER A 209 -12.20 5.21 -16.90
CA SER A 209 -12.10 4.66 -18.25
C SER A 209 -13.02 5.41 -19.21
N ALA A 210 -12.73 5.34 -20.50
CA ALA A 210 -13.60 5.85 -21.55
C ALA A 210 -14.21 4.68 -22.31
N VAL A 211 -15.51 4.47 -22.14
CA VAL A 211 -16.25 3.39 -22.80
C VAL A 211 -17.15 4.02 -23.87
N ASN A 212 -16.89 3.71 -25.14
CA ASN A 212 -17.56 4.34 -26.30
C ASN A 212 -17.47 5.87 -26.29
N GLY A 213 -16.32 6.40 -25.87
CA GLY A 213 -16.09 7.83 -25.73
C GLY A 213 -16.78 8.48 -24.54
N ILE A 214 -17.50 7.74 -23.68
CA ILE A 214 -18.12 8.26 -22.46
C ILE A 214 -17.20 7.97 -21.27
N VAL A 215 -16.89 9.00 -20.48
CA VAL A 215 -16.06 8.87 -19.28
C VAL A 215 -16.84 8.22 -18.16
N ARG A 216 -16.28 7.15 -17.59
CA ARG A 216 -16.80 6.43 -16.44
C ARG A 216 -15.76 6.44 -15.32
N SER A 217 -16.19 6.80 -14.12
CA SER A 217 -15.38 6.56 -12.93
C SER A 217 -15.47 5.07 -12.61
N ASP A 218 -14.34 4.36 -12.67
CA ASP A 218 -14.31 2.94 -12.33
C ASP A 218 -14.20 2.78 -10.81
N ASP A 219 -13.47 3.68 -10.15
CA ASP A 219 -13.21 3.62 -8.72
C ASP A 219 -13.03 5.03 -8.12
N GLN A 220 -13.71 5.26 -6.99
CA GLN A 220 -13.75 6.54 -6.27
C GLN A 220 -13.27 6.33 -4.84
N ASP A 221 -12.40 7.21 -4.38
CA ASP A 221 -11.74 7.10 -3.06
C ASP A 221 -12.08 8.30 -2.17
N ASN A 222 -13.38 8.60 -2.07
CA ASN A 222 -13.90 9.70 -1.27
C ASN A 222 -13.84 9.39 0.24
N GLY A 223 -13.68 8.13 0.63
CA GLY A 223 -13.57 7.67 2.02
C GLY A 223 -12.34 6.79 2.20
N ARG A 224 -11.34 7.27 2.96
CA ARG A 224 -10.05 6.57 3.09
C ARG A 224 -9.68 6.35 4.56
N ALA A 225 -9.30 5.11 4.88
CA ALA A 225 -8.63 4.79 6.15
C ALA A 225 -7.12 5.03 6.02
N ARG A 226 -6.51 5.71 7.00
CA ARG A 226 -5.11 6.13 6.98
C ARG A 226 -4.45 5.96 8.34
N ILE A 227 -3.15 5.69 8.33
CA ILE A 227 -2.30 5.81 9.51
C ILE A 227 -1.69 7.20 9.49
N MET A 228 -1.87 7.98 10.55
CA MET A 228 -1.32 9.32 10.67
C MET A 228 -0.46 9.42 11.93
N LEU A 229 0.64 10.18 11.81
CA LEU A 229 1.40 10.62 12.98
C LEU A 229 0.69 11.84 13.55
N GLU A 230 0.40 11.83 14.85
CA GLU A 230 -0.33 12.90 15.52
C GLU A 230 0.45 13.53 16.66
N SER A 231 0.19 14.81 16.91
CA SER A 231 0.60 15.51 18.12
C SER A 231 -0.59 16.30 18.63
N HIS A 232 -0.81 16.29 19.94
CA HIS A 232 -1.92 16.99 20.57
C HIS A 232 -1.48 17.65 21.86
N TYR A 233 -2.24 18.66 22.28
CA TYR A 233 -2.06 19.31 23.57
C TYR A 233 -3.36 19.25 24.35
N PHE A 234 -3.41 18.43 25.39
CA PHE A 234 -4.62 18.28 26.20
C PHE A 234 -4.68 19.32 27.33
N PHE A 235 -5.75 20.12 27.31
CA PHE A 235 -6.20 20.81 28.51
C PHE A 235 -6.94 19.80 29.38
N THR A 236 -6.60 19.75 30.67
CA THR A 236 -7.20 18.85 31.67
C THR A 236 -7.96 19.63 32.73
N PRO A 237 -9.07 20.29 32.39
CA PRO A 237 -9.88 21.01 33.36
C PRO A 237 -10.42 20.09 34.46
N CYS A 238 -10.37 20.54 35.71
CA CYS A 238 -10.76 19.76 36.89
C CYS A 238 -12.07 20.25 37.55
N THR A 239 -12.55 21.43 37.16
CA THR A 239 -13.74 22.08 37.75
C THR A 239 -15.06 21.61 37.16
N TRP A 240 -15.04 20.89 36.04
CA TRP A 240 -16.23 20.34 35.37
C TRP A 240 -16.10 18.83 35.14
N ASN A 241 -17.24 18.16 34.96
CA ASN A 241 -17.30 16.73 34.67
C ASN A 241 -17.58 16.54 33.17
N PHE A 242 -16.86 15.61 32.52
CA PHE A 242 -17.11 15.23 31.13
C PHE A 242 -17.52 13.76 31.05
N LEU A 243 -18.76 13.48 30.64
CA LEU A 243 -19.30 12.10 30.56
C LEU A 243 -19.13 11.28 31.87
N GLY A 244 -19.21 11.93 33.03
CA GLY A 244 -19.00 11.29 34.33
C GLY A 244 -17.53 11.12 34.74
N LEU A 245 -16.58 11.51 33.89
CA LEU A 245 -15.16 11.56 34.23
C LEU A 245 -14.85 12.90 34.90
N LYS A 246 -14.31 12.82 36.13
CA LYS A 246 -13.84 13.97 36.90
C LYS A 246 -12.32 13.90 37.04
N ASN A 247 -11.63 14.98 36.69
CA ASN A 247 -10.22 15.12 36.98
C ASN A 247 -10.04 15.56 38.44
N PRO A 248 -9.15 14.93 39.22
CA PRO A 248 -8.87 15.38 40.57
C PRO A 248 -8.21 16.75 40.53
N CYS A 249 -8.76 17.70 41.28
CA CYS A 249 -8.18 19.03 41.45
C CYS A 249 -7.16 19.01 42.59
N LYS A 250 -6.01 19.65 42.38
CA LYS A 250 -5.08 20.03 43.46
C LYS A 250 -4.96 21.56 43.47
N ALA A 251 -4.96 22.13 44.68
CA ALA A 251 -4.70 23.55 44.85
C ALA A 251 -3.21 23.81 44.59
N LYS A 252 -2.91 24.69 43.63
CA LYS A 252 -1.57 25.15 43.32
C LYS A 252 -1.61 26.66 43.19
N ASP A 253 -0.86 27.37 44.03
CA ASP A 253 -0.76 28.84 44.02
C ASP A 253 -2.14 29.55 44.09
N GLY A 254 -3.09 28.98 44.85
CA GLY A 254 -4.45 29.52 44.98
C GLY A 254 -5.41 29.16 43.84
N TRP A 255 -4.95 28.46 42.81
CA TRP A 255 -5.77 27.98 41.69
C TRP A 255 -6.00 26.47 41.75
N GLN A 256 -7.18 26.01 41.32
CA GLN A 256 -7.44 24.58 41.16
C GLN A 256 -6.99 24.14 39.77
N VAL A 257 -5.98 23.27 39.73
CA VAL A 257 -5.47 22.67 38.49
C VAL A 257 -5.57 21.15 38.60
N ALA A 258 -5.83 20.47 37.49
CA ALA A 258 -5.75 19.01 37.49
C ALA A 258 -4.29 18.59 37.69
N ASP A 259 -4.08 17.52 38.47
CA ASP A 259 -2.79 16.85 38.47
C ASP A 259 -2.60 16.14 37.11
N PRO A 260 -1.56 16.45 36.31
CA PRO A 260 -1.33 15.80 35.02
C PRO A 260 -1.16 14.27 35.11
N LYS A 261 -0.72 13.77 36.28
CA LYS A 261 -0.54 12.33 36.51
C LYS A 261 -1.86 11.62 36.79
N GLU A 262 -2.81 12.32 37.40
CA GLU A 262 -4.10 11.77 37.82
C GLU A 262 -5.26 12.21 36.92
N ALA A 263 -5.01 13.11 35.96
CA ALA A 263 -5.99 13.51 34.96
C ALA A 263 -6.49 12.29 34.18
N ARG A 264 -7.80 12.10 34.21
CA ARG A 264 -8.54 11.01 33.60
C ARG A 264 -9.03 11.35 32.20
N TRP A 265 -9.15 12.64 31.89
CA TRP A 265 -9.55 13.07 30.57
C TRP A 265 -8.97 14.44 30.24
N GLY A 266 -8.87 14.72 28.95
CA GLY A 266 -8.47 16.02 28.43
C GLY A 266 -9.14 16.33 27.11
N LEU A 267 -9.17 17.61 26.76
CA LEU A 267 -9.66 18.12 25.49
C LEU A 267 -8.62 19.11 24.97
N GLY A 268 -8.31 19.08 23.68
CA GLY A 268 -7.49 20.14 23.11
C GLY A 268 -7.19 19.97 21.63
N PRO A 269 -6.40 20.89 21.06
CA PRO A 269 -6.06 20.84 19.65
C PRO A 269 -5.14 19.67 19.34
N PHE A 270 -5.27 19.14 18.13
CA PHE A 270 -4.31 18.20 17.56
C PHE A 270 -3.94 18.59 16.13
N ILE A 271 -2.75 18.17 15.73
CA ILE A 271 -2.27 18.15 14.35
C ILE A 271 -1.88 16.72 14.00
N ALA A 272 -2.15 16.31 12.77
CA ALA A 272 -1.78 15.00 12.26
C ALA A 272 -1.14 15.13 10.88
N VAL A 273 -0.16 14.28 10.57
CA VAL A 273 0.52 14.25 9.28
C VAL A 273 0.58 12.81 8.80
N GLN A 274 0.19 12.58 7.56
CA GLN A 274 0.38 11.31 6.87
C GLN A 274 1.64 11.40 6.01
N PRO A 275 2.69 10.61 6.31
CA PRO A 275 3.82 10.47 5.39
C PRO A 275 3.38 9.71 4.13
N GLY A 276 3.87 10.13 2.97
CA GLY A 276 3.62 9.45 1.70
C GLY A 276 4.75 8.52 1.27
N SER A 277 4.47 7.64 0.30
CA SER A 277 5.47 6.79 -0.34
C SER A 277 6.27 7.55 -1.41
N ASP A 278 5.55 8.29 -2.25
CA ASP A 278 6.11 9.03 -3.39
C ASP A 278 6.25 10.53 -3.09
N ASN A 279 5.50 11.03 -2.10
CA ASN A 279 5.52 12.40 -1.62
C ASN A 279 5.95 12.45 -0.15
N ILE A 280 6.59 13.54 0.27
CA ILE A 280 7.01 13.71 1.68
C ILE A 280 5.78 13.75 2.60
N ILE A 281 4.69 14.39 2.17
CA ILE A 281 3.45 14.54 2.92
C ILE A 281 2.28 14.25 1.99
N ASP A 282 1.49 13.23 2.34
CA ASP A 282 0.25 12.89 1.61
C ASP A 282 -0.95 13.66 2.14
N ALA A 283 -0.98 13.94 3.45
CA ALA A 283 -2.09 14.61 4.10
C ALA A 283 -1.69 15.33 5.39
N ILE A 284 -2.39 16.43 5.67
CA ILE A 284 -2.27 17.18 6.92
C ILE A 284 -3.66 17.28 7.55
N GLY A 285 -3.79 16.78 8.77
CA GLY A 285 -4.99 16.86 9.59
C GLY A 285 -4.83 17.87 10.72
N MET A 286 -5.89 18.56 11.09
CA MET A 286 -5.93 19.34 12.33
C MET A 286 -7.35 19.38 12.88
N GLY A 287 -7.47 19.47 14.20
CA GLY A 287 -8.79 19.50 14.81
C GLY A 287 -8.75 19.54 16.32
N ILE A 288 -9.83 19.05 16.91
CA ILE A 288 -9.98 18.93 18.35
C ILE A 288 -10.04 17.46 18.72
N MET A 289 -9.35 17.13 19.81
CA MET A 289 -9.24 15.79 20.33
C MET A 289 -9.72 15.74 21.77
N VAL A 290 -10.45 14.67 22.09
CA VAL A 290 -10.77 14.27 23.46
C VAL A 290 -9.96 13.03 23.78
N GLY A 291 -9.22 13.06 24.88
CA GLY A 291 -8.49 11.92 25.42
C GLY A 291 -9.12 11.45 26.72
N ALA A 292 -9.23 10.14 26.91
CA ALA A 292 -9.62 9.51 28.16
C ALA A 292 -8.52 8.52 28.58
N ARG A 293 -7.99 8.68 29.78
CA ARG A 293 -6.97 7.82 30.37
C ARG A 293 -7.63 6.80 31.29
N ARG A 294 -7.17 5.54 31.21
CA ARG A 294 -7.59 4.49 32.15
C ARG A 294 -6.96 4.71 33.52
N GLU A 295 -7.69 4.39 34.60
CA GLU A 295 -7.14 4.49 35.96
C GLU A 295 -5.85 3.69 36.09
N GLN A 296 -4.83 4.31 36.71
CA GLN A 296 -3.52 3.71 36.97
C GLN A 296 -2.80 3.16 35.72
N SER A 297 -3.16 3.62 34.53
CA SER A 297 -2.52 3.21 33.28
C SER A 297 -1.92 4.40 32.53
N ALA A 298 -0.79 4.17 31.88
CA ALA A 298 -0.22 5.10 30.89
C ALA A 298 -1.00 5.08 29.56
N GLN A 299 -1.90 4.11 29.37
CA GLN A 299 -2.72 4.00 28.17
C GLN A 299 -3.89 4.98 28.21
N SER A 300 -4.12 5.65 27.08
CA SER A 300 -5.33 6.42 26.83
C SER A 300 -6.04 5.92 25.59
N PHE A 301 -7.29 6.33 25.47
CA PHE A 301 -8.04 6.31 24.23
C PHE A 301 -8.30 7.76 23.85
N ASN A 302 -7.90 8.16 22.66
CA ASN A 302 -8.15 9.49 22.15
C ASN A 302 -9.01 9.42 20.90
N LEU A 303 -9.93 10.36 20.78
CA LEU A 303 -10.82 10.56 19.65
C LEU A 303 -10.71 12.01 19.19
N GLY A 304 -10.17 12.19 17.98
CA GLY A 304 -10.06 13.45 17.27
C GLY A 304 -11.14 13.59 16.20
N ILE A 305 -11.70 14.79 16.08
CA ILE A 305 -12.50 15.21 14.94
C ILE A 305 -11.88 16.50 14.39
N GLY A 306 -11.72 16.57 13.08
CA GLY A 306 -11.03 17.68 12.46
C GLY A 306 -11.30 17.82 10.98
N ILE A 307 -10.44 18.62 10.36
CA ILE A 307 -10.35 18.80 8.92
C ILE A 307 -9.05 18.18 8.43
N VAL A 308 -9.07 17.63 7.22
CA VAL A 308 -7.89 17.12 6.52
C VAL A 308 -7.68 17.90 5.22
N PHE A 309 -6.42 18.13 4.88
CA PHE A 309 -5.96 18.76 3.66
C PHE A 309 -5.10 17.76 2.89
N ASP A 310 -5.55 17.40 1.68
CA ASP A 310 -4.91 16.42 0.81
C ASP A 310 -4.38 17.12 -0.45
N PRO A 311 -3.11 17.55 -0.49
CA PRO A 311 -2.56 18.37 -1.57
C PRO A 311 -2.48 17.65 -2.92
N ASN A 312 -2.31 16.33 -2.90
CA ASN A 312 -2.05 15.52 -4.11
C ASN A 312 -3.26 14.64 -4.45
N THR A 313 -4.47 15.21 -4.39
CA THR A 313 -5.66 14.43 -4.73
C THR A 313 -5.86 14.37 -6.24
N ARG A 314 -5.87 13.16 -6.79
CA ARG A 314 -6.19 12.90 -8.19
C ARG A 314 -7.69 13.08 -8.47
N VAL A 315 -8.00 13.91 -9.45
CA VAL A 315 -9.35 14.18 -9.96
C VAL A 315 -9.35 14.13 -11.50
N LEU A 316 -10.53 14.11 -12.12
CA LEU A 316 -10.66 14.23 -13.58
C LEU A 316 -10.06 15.56 -14.07
N GLY A 317 -9.41 15.52 -15.24
CA GLY A 317 -8.85 16.70 -15.88
C GLY A 317 -9.91 17.76 -16.22
N ASP A 318 -9.48 19.00 -16.39
CA ASP A 318 -10.36 20.12 -16.72
C ASP A 318 -11.24 19.86 -17.94
N GLY A 319 -12.55 20.08 -17.85
CA GLY A 319 -13.47 19.85 -18.95
C GLY A 319 -13.89 18.38 -19.14
N ILE A 320 -13.30 17.44 -18.39
CA ILE A 320 -13.80 16.07 -18.29
C ILE A 320 -14.81 15.99 -17.15
N ILE A 321 -16.04 15.59 -17.49
CA ILE A 321 -17.13 15.40 -16.54
C ILE A 321 -17.53 13.93 -16.55
N GLU A 322 -17.75 13.37 -15.37
CA GLU A 322 -18.19 11.99 -15.22
C GLU A 322 -19.52 11.74 -15.95
N ASN A 323 -19.62 10.59 -16.62
CA ASN A 323 -20.77 10.18 -17.45
C ASN A 323 -21.06 11.11 -18.64
N GLN A 324 -20.10 11.91 -19.08
CA GLN A 324 -20.19 12.70 -20.31
C GLN A 324 -19.20 12.19 -21.38
N PRO A 325 -19.46 12.50 -22.67
CA PRO A 325 -18.48 12.25 -23.72
C PRO A 325 -17.15 12.96 -23.42
N LEU A 326 -16.04 12.33 -23.84
CA LEU A 326 -14.73 12.95 -23.82
C LEU A 326 -14.75 14.24 -24.66
N PRO A 327 -13.98 15.27 -24.26
CA PRO A 327 -13.75 16.44 -25.10
C PRO A 327 -13.25 16.03 -26.49
N ILE A 328 -13.66 16.79 -27.51
CA ILE A 328 -13.30 16.50 -28.90
C ILE A 328 -11.77 16.46 -29.04
N GLY A 329 -11.26 15.36 -29.61
CA GLY A 329 -9.83 15.14 -29.84
C GLY A 329 -9.10 14.40 -28.71
N GLU A 330 -9.77 14.15 -27.57
CA GLU A 330 -9.22 13.30 -26.52
C GLU A 330 -9.70 11.84 -26.71
N ILE A 331 -8.76 10.89 -26.66
CA ILE A 331 -9.04 9.44 -26.72
C ILE A 331 -8.80 8.73 -25.38
N GLU A 332 -8.21 9.43 -24.41
CA GLU A 332 -7.84 8.91 -23.10
C GLU A 332 -8.33 9.85 -21.99
N VAL A 333 -8.67 9.28 -20.83
CA VAL A 333 -9.06 10.07 -19.66
C VAL A 333 -7.81 10.63 -19.00
N ARG A 334 -7.65 11.96 -19.03
CA ARG A 334 -6.59 12.64 -18.28
C ARG A 334 -7.02 12.97 -16.86
N TYR A 335 -6.04 13.00 -15.98
CA TYR A 335 -6.18 13.35 -14.58
C TYR A 335 -5.42 14.64 -14.27
N ARG A 336 -5.77 15.26 -13.17
CA ARG A 336 -4.96 16.31 -12.54
C ARG A 336 -4.92 16.10 -11.04
N GLU A 337 -3.89 16.66 -10.41
CA GLU A 337 -3.77 16.70 -8.96
C GLU A 337 -4.25 18.05 -8.44
N THR A 338 -4.99 18.03 -7.33
CA THR A 338 -5.50 19.23 -6.70
C THR A 338 -5.58 19.07 -5.19
N LEU A 339 -5.58 20.20 -4.49
CA LEU A 339 -5.82 20.24 -3.05
C LEU A 339 -7.30 19.97 -2.78
N GLN A 340 -7.57 18.95 -1.97
CA GLN A 340 -8.90 18.69 -1.44
C GLN A 340 -8.95 18.80 0.08
N THR A 341 -10.15 19.06 0.59
CA THR A 341 -10.42 19.20 2.02
C THR A 341 -11.50 18.22 2.44
N GLY A 342 -11.28 17.53 3.55
CA GLY A 342 -12.24 16.56 4.08
C GLY A 342 -12.48 16.69 5.57
N ILE A 343 -13.43 15.91 6.06
CA ILE A 343 -13.61 15.66 7.49
C ILE A 343 -12.63 14.56 7.90
N LEU A 344 -11.98 14.75 9.04
CA LEU A 344 -11.10 13.80 9.67
C LEU A 344 -11.75 13.26 10.95
N VAL A 345 -11.80 11.94 11.08
CA VAL A 345 -12.00 11.25 12.36
C VAL A 345 -10.72 10.49 12.65
N LEU A 346 -10.15 10.68 13.83
CA LEU A 346 -8.88 10.06 14.20
C LEU A 346 -9.01 9.40 15.58
N THR A 347 -8.47 8.20 15.71
CA THR A 347 -8.36 7.49 16.98
C THR A 347 -6.92 7.14 17.27
N SER A 348 -6.48 7.32 18.52
CA SER A 348 -5.12 7.00 18.95
C SER A 348 -5.10 6.48 20.39
N PHE A 349 -3.98 5.86 20.79
CA PHE A 349 -3.87 5.11 22.05
C PHE A 349 -2.78 5.63 23.01
N SER A 350 -2.31 6.86 22.80
CA SER A 350 -1.21 7.46 23.57
C SER A 350 -1.55 8.87 24.05
N PHE A 351 -1.32 9.18 25.33
CA PHE A 351 -1.47 10.50 25.95
C PHE A 351 -0.11 11.04 26.37
#